data_AF-A0A0D3FKR4-F1
#
_entry.id   AF-A0A0D3FKR4-F1
#
_cell.length_a   1.000
_cell.length_b   1.000
_cell.length_c   1.000
_cell.angle_alpha   90.00
_cell.angle_beta   90.00
_cell.angle_gamma   90.00
#
_symmetry.space_group_name_H-M   'P 1'
#
loop_
_entity.id
_entity.type
_entity.pdbx_description
1 polymer ?
#
loop_
_entity_poly.entity_id
_entity_poly.type
_entity_poly.pdbx_seq_one_letter_code
_entity_poly.pdbx_strand_id
1 'polypeptide(L)'
;MAMTSSSFSSFSSSSSSSWCTLKQSRGICVALLALACCLTCAHGAVEALYVLGDSQADVGNNNYLPASLLKANYPHNGVDYPGGKPTGRFSNGYNFVDLLGECVYISRPFIS
;
A
#
# COMPACT_ATOMS: atom_id res chain seq x y z
N MET A 1 8.61 70.46 -53.34
CA MET A 1 8.34 71.14 -52.06
C MET A 1 6.86 70.92 -51.79
N ALA A 2 6.38 70.11 -50.83
CA ALA A 2 6.86 69.83 -49.48
C ALA A 2 6.58 68.38 -49.02
N MET A 3 7.28 67.94 -47.97
CA MET A 3 6.95 66.80 -47.10
C MET A 3 5.69 67.14 -46.24
N THR A 4 4.90 66.23 -45.64
CA THR A 4 5.20 65.40 -44.45
C THR A 4 4.07 64.41 -44.09
N SER A 5 4.45 63.30 -43.42
CA SER A 5 3.76 62.52 -42.34
C SER A 5 2.34 61.95 -42.55
N SER A 6 1.94 60.76 -42.09
CA SER A 6 2.37 59.91 -40.95
C SER A 6 1.72 58.52 -41.05
N SER A 7 2.47 57.51 -40.63
CA SER A 7 2.09 56.12 -40.37
C SER A 7 0.98 55.97 -39.31
N PHE A 8 0.12 54.96 -39.41
CA PHE A 8 -0.23 54.11 -38.26
C PHE A 8 -0.67 52.72 -38.74
N SER A 9 -0.02 51.74 -38.14
CA SER A 9 0.06 50.32 -38.48
C SER A 9 -1.16 49.51 -38.05
N SER A 10 -1.57 48.58 -38.93
CA SER A 10 -2.52 47.51 -38.70
C SER A 10 -2.20 46.69 -37.45
N PHE A 11 -3.17 46.56 -36.53
CA PHE A 11 -3.13 45.59 -35.45
C PHE A 11 -3.82 44.32 -35.94
N SER A 12 -3.05 43.30 -36.34
CA SER A 12 -3.57 41.98 -36.71
C SER A 12 -3.51 41.04 -35.51
N SER A 13 -4.69 40.63 -35.04
CA SER A 13 -4.92 39.74 -33.89
C SER A 13 -4.53 38.30 -34.24
N SER A 14 -3.31 37.86 -33.93
CA SER A 14 -2.95 36.44 -34.11
C SER A 14 -2.07 35.82 -33.01
N SER A 15 -1.82 36.51 -31.89
CA SER A 15 -0.93 36.00 -30.81
C SER A 15 -1.63 35.35 -29.62
N SER A 16 -2.97 35.33 -29.56
CA SER A 16 -3.67 34.87 -28.35
C SER A 16 -3.81 33.34 -28.23
N SER A 17 -3.92 32.60 -29.35
CA SER A 17 -4.23 31.16 -29.36
C SER A 17 -3.04 30.24 -29.03
N SER A 18 -1.83 30.61 -29.42
CA SER A 18 -0.62 29.81 -29.15
C SER A 18 -0.16 29.93 -27.68
N TRP A 19 -0.41 31.09 -27.07
CA TRP A 19 -0.01 31.35 -25.68
C TRP A 19 -0.95 30.68 -24.67
N CYS A 20 -2.24 30.50 -25.00
CA CYS A 20 -3.16 29.75 -24.14
C CYS A 20 -2.95 28.23 -24.26
N THR A 21 -2.65 27.69 -25.45
CA THR A 21 -2.32 26.25 -25.62
C THR A 21 -1.02 25.83 -24.93
N LEU A 22 0.02 26.69 -24.93
CA LEU A 22 1.27 26.46 -24.19
C LEU A 22 1.13 26.56 -22.65
N LYS A 23 0.23 27.42 -22.15
CA LYS A 23 -0.09 27.47 -20.71
C LYS A 23 -0.93 26.29 -20.27
N GLN A 24 -1.86 25.85 -21.13
CA GLN A 24 -2.68 24.65 -20.94
C GLN A 24 -1.80 23.39 -20.88
N SER A 25 -0.82 23.26 -21.78
CA SER A 25 0.02 22.06 -21.87
C SER A 25 0.89 21.86 -20.62
N ARG A 26 1.47 22.93 -20.07
CA ARG A 26 2.27 22.87 -18.83
C ARG A 26 1.42 22.48 -17.63
N GLY A 27 0.20 23.02 -17.51
CA GLY A 27 -0.75 22.65 -16.46
C GLY A 27 -1.17 21.18 -16.54
N ILE A 28 -1.41 20.68 -17.76
CA ILE A 28 -1.73 19.26 -18.00
C ILE A 28 -0.54 18.38 -17.64
N CYS A 29 0.68 18.71 -18.05
CA CYS A 29 1.87 17.93 -17.70
C CYS A 29 2.08 17.84 -16.18
N VAL A 30 1.91 18.96 -15.45
CA VAL A 30 2.03 18.96 -13.98
C VAL A 30 0.91 18.15 -13.33
N ALA A 31 -0.32 18.23 -13.83
CA ALA A 31 -1.44 17.43 -13.33
C ALA A 31 -1.24 15.92 -13.59
N LEU A 32 -0.74 15.55 -14.77
CA LEU A 32 -0.43 14.16 -15.12
C LEU A 32 0.73 13.61 -14.28
N LEU A 33 1.78 14.41 -14.05
CA LEU A 33 2.89 14.04 -13.16
C LEU A 33 2.43 13.89 -11.70
N ALA A 34 1.56 14.78 -11.21
CA ALA A 34 0.98 14.67 -9.88
C ALA A 34 0.10 13.42 -9.74
N LEU A 35 -0.75 13.13 -10.74
CA LEU A 35 -1.59 11.93 -10.76
C LEU A 35 -0.75 10.65 -10.82
N ALA A 36 0.30 10.62 -11.64
CA ALA A 36 1.24 9.50 -11.71
C ALA A 36 1.98 9.30 -10.38
N CYS A 37 2.43 10.39 -9.75
CA CYS A 37 3.04 10.36 -8.43
C CYS A 37 2.06 9.77 -7.39
N CYS A 38 0.82 10.26 -7.36
CA CYS A 38 -0.24 9.76 -6.48
C CYS A 38 -0.52 8.26 -6.65
N LEU A 39 -0.48 7.75 -7.89
CA LEU A 39 -0.67 6.33 -8.18
C LEU A 39 0.52 5.49 -7.69
N THR A 40 1.75 6.00 -7.80
CA THR A 40 2.95 5.29 -7.34
C THR A 40 3.15 5.31 -5.82
N CYS A 41 2.80 6.40 -5.14
CA CYS A 41 2.95 6.49 -3.69
C CYS A 41 1.91 5.70 -2.90
N ALA A 42 0.86 5.20 -3.56
CA ALA A 42 -0.16 4.35 -2.93
C ALA A 42 0.29 2.88 -2.76
N HIS A 43 1.41 2.47 -3.35
CA HIS A 43 1.84 1.07 -3.34
C HIS A 43 2.77 0.75 -2.16
N GLY A 44 2.20 0.70 -0.96
CA GLY A 44 2.85 0.20 0.26
C GLY A 44 2.46 -1.24 0.59
N ALA A 45 2.33 -2.11 -0.41
CA ALA A 45 1.94 -3.51 -0.18
C ALA A 45 3.15 -4.34 0.23
N VAL A 46 3.08 -4.99 1.39
CA VAL A 46 4.07 -6.02 1.78
C VAL A 46 3.65 -7.34 1.12
N GLU A 47 4.51 -7.88 0.27
CA GLU A 47 4.20 -9.10 -0.51
C GLU A 47 4.18 -10.36 0.35
N ALA A 48 5.06 -10.45 1.35
CA ALA A 48 5.14 -11.60 2.26
C ALA A 48 5.74 -11.21 3.62
N LEU A 49 5.28 -11.90 4.68
CA LEU A 49 5.83 -11.83 6.03
C LEU A 49 6.43 -13.19 6.39
N TYR A 50 7.76 -13.25 6.52
CA TYR A 50 8.46 -14.44 7.00
C TYR A 50 8.76 -14.29 8.49
N VAL A 51 8.27 -15.24 9.28
CA VAL A 51 8.43 -15.22 10.73
C VAL A 51 9.27 -16.43 11.15
N LEU A 52 10.42 -16.13 11.74
CA LEU A 52 11.33 -17.11 12.34
C LEU A 52 11.36 -16.84 13.85
N GLY A 53 11.22 -17.88 14.66
CA GLY A 53 11.16 -17.70 16.10
C GLY A 53 10.96 -18.99 16.87
N ASP A 54 10.51 -18.81 18.11
CA ASP A 54 10.19 -19.88 19.05
C ASP A 54 8.66 -20.12 19.13
N SER A 55 8.22 -20.73 20.24
CA SER A 55 6.81 -21.02 20.53
C SER A 55 5.88 -19.79 20.47
N GLN A 56 6.36 -18.58 20.75
CA GLN A 56 5.54 -17.38 20.71
C GLN A 56 5.15 -16.98 19.29
N ALA A 57 6.03 -17.26 18.34
CA ALA A 57 5.80 -17.05 16.92
C ALA A 57 5.14 -18.26 16.24
N ASP A 58 5.09 -19.41 16.92
CA ASP A 58 4.52 -20.65 16.36
C ASP A 58 3.02 -20.53 16.12
N VAL A 59 2.62 -20.97 14.93
CA VAL A 59 1.27 -20.92 14.39
C VAL A 59 0.58 -22.29 14.48
N GLY A 60 1.27 -23.30 15.04
CA GLY A 60 0.87 -24.71 15.01
C GLY A 60 1.78 -25.58 14.14
N ASN A 61 2.95 -25.08 13.74
CA ASN A 61 3.92 -25.83 12.93
C ASN A 61 4.38 -27.11 13.66
N ASN A 62 4.47 -27.07 14.99
CA ASN A 62 4.83 -28.22 15.81
C ASN A 62 3.83 -29.39 15.74
N ASN A 63 2.60 -29.16 15.27
CA ASN A 63 1.62 -30.24 15.07
C ASN A 63 2.01 -31.18 13.92
N TYR A 64 2.78 -30.68 12.95
CA TYR A 64 3.25 -31.43 11.79
C TYR A 64 4.59 -32.14 12.04
N LEU A 65 5.23 -31.88 13.18
CA LEU A 65 6.49 -32.52 13.56
C LEU A 65 6.20 -33.81 14.38
N PRO A 66 6.53 -35.00 13.84
CA PRO A 66 6.15 -36.27 14.49
C PRO A 66 6.86 -36.51 15.82
N ALA A 67 8.08 -35.99 16.00
CA ALA A 67 8.86 -36.13 17.23
C ALA A 67 8.77 -34.91 18.17
N SER A 68 7.91 -33.92 17.87
CA SER A 68 7.77 -32.75 18.75
C SER A 68 6.99 -33.10 20.01
N LEU A 69 7.65 -32.93 21.16
CA LEU A 69 7.04 -33.03 22.49
C LEU A 69 6.32 -31.73 22.89
N LEU A 70 6.62 -30.61 22.22
CA LEU A 70 6.11 -29.29 22.56
C LEU A 70 5.01 -28.90 21.57
N LYS A 71 3.77 -29.32 21.86
CA LYS A 71 2.58 -28.96 21.06
C LYS A 71 1.63 -28.13 21.91
N ALA A 72 1.17 -27.00 21.40
CA ALA A 72 0.20 -26.16 22.10
C ALA A 72 -1.25 -26.52 21.76
N ASN A 73 -1.57 -27.82 21.88
CA ASN A 73 -2.92 -28.35 21.71
C ASN A 73 -3.57 -28.66 23.07
N TYR A 74 -3.37 -27.79 24.06
CA TYR A 74 -3.96 -27.97 25.38
C TYR A 74 -5.32 -27.26 25.49
N PRO A 75 -6.21 -27.69 26.40
CA PRO A 75 -7.54 -27.09 26.54
C PRO A 75 -7.55 -25.60 26.89
N HIS A 76 -6.46 -25.08 27.45
CA HIS A 76 -6.35 -23.65 27.76
C HIS A 76 -5.89 -22.82 26.54
N ASN A 77 -5.32 -23.44 25.51
CA ASN A 77 -4.92 -22.77 24.28
C ASN A 77 -6.11 -22.63 23.33
N GLY A 78 -6.17 -21.48 22.66
CA GLY A 78 -7.16 -21.23 21.61
C GLY A 78 -8.60 -20.95 22.07
N VAL A 79 -8.83 -20.70 23.37
CA VAL A 79 -10.15 -20.40 23.94
C VAL A 79 -10.78 -19.15 23.31
N ASP A 80 -9.97 -18.16 22.98
CA ASP A 80 -10.44 -16.87 22.44
C ASP A 80 -10.64 -16.90 20.91
N TYR A 81 -10.34 -18.02 20.24
CA TYR A 81 -10.60 -18.16 18.81
C TYR A 81 -12.08 -18.44 18.52
N PRO A 82 -12.55 -18.11 17.30
CA PRO A 82 -13.85 -18.57 16.82
C PRO A 82 -13.93 -20.10 16.88
N GLY A 83 -14.77 -20.61 17.79
CA GLY A 83 -14.96 -22.04 18.02
C GLY A 83 -14.20 -22.63 19.21
N GLY A 84 -13.37 -21.84 19.91
CA GLY A 84 -12.73 -22.24 21.17
C GLY A 84 -11.85 -23.49 21.07
N LYS A 85 -11.23 -23.70 19.90
CA LYS A 85 -10.39 -24.87 19.62
C LYS A 85 -8.92 -24.50 19.66
N PRO A 86 -8.07 -25.34 20.26
CA PRO A 86 -6.64 -25.13 20.20
C PRO A 86 -6.12 -25.32 18.77
N THR A 87 -5.42 -24.31 18.24
CA THR A 87 -4.88 -24.31 16.87
C THR A 87 -3.41 -24.75 16.80
N GLY A 88 -2.78 -25.08 17.94
CA GLY A 88 -1.34 -25.33 18.04
C GLY A 88 -0.50 -24.09 18.33
N ARG A 89 -1.13 -22.95 18.63
CA ARG A 89 -0.47 -21.72 19.08
C ARG A 89 -0.30 -21.72 20.60
N PHE A 90 0.86 -21.28 21.09
CA PHE A 90 1.15 -21.15 22.53
C PHE A 90 0.48 -19.90 23.15
N SER A 91 -0.80 -19.70 22.85
CA SER A 91 -1.62 -18.57 23.32
C SER A 91 -3.09 -18.99 23.41
N ASN A 92 -3.88 -18.22 24.14
CA ASN A 92 -5.35 -18.38 24.18
C ASN A 92 -6.02 -17.82 22.91
N GLY A 93 -5.32 -16.94 22.18
CA GLY A 93 -5.84 -16.23 21.02
C GLY A 93 -4.75 -15.92 19.98
N TYR A 94 -4.94 -14.83 19.22
CA TYR A 94 -3.97 -14.34 18.26
C TYR A 94 -2.65 -13.96 18.93
N ASN A 95 -1.52 -14.29 18.29
CA ASN A 95 -0.20 -13.89 18.77
C ASN A 95 0.22 -12.55 18.16
N PHE A 96 1.38 -12.04 18.58
CA PHE A 96 1.93 -10.77 18.07
C PHE A 96 2.15 -10.79 16.55
N VAL A 97 2.47 -11.95 15.97
CA VAL A 97 2.68 -12.11 14.51
C VAL A 97 1.38 -11.87 13.74
N ASP A 98 0.25 -12.31 14.28
CA ASP A 98 -1.04 -12.06 13.66
C ASP A 98 -1.42 -10.57 13.70
N LEU A 99 -1.06 -9.88 14.78
CA LEU A 99 -1.22 -8.42 14.89
C LEU A 99 -0.33 -7.69 13.88
N LEU A 100 0.93 -8.13 13.73
CA LEU A 100 1.83 -7.57 12.71
C LEU A 100 1.31 -7.78 11.30
N GLY A 101 0.80 -8.99 10.99
CA GLY A 101 0.18 -9.30 9.70
C GLY A 101 -0.97 -8.34 9.38
N GLU A 102 -1.83 -8.07 10.35
CA GLU A 102 -2.92 -7.10 10.20
C GLU A 102 -2.41 -5.67 9.97
N CYS A 103 -1.39 -5.23 10.71
CA CYS A 103 -0.78 -3.91 10.52
C CYS A 103 -0.16 -3.72 9.13
N VAL A 104 0.33 -4.78 8.50
CA VAL A 104 0.91 -4.74 7.14
C VAL A 104 -0.05 -5.21 6.06
N TYR A 105 -1.34 -5.33 6.37
CA TYR A 105 -2.41 -5.76 5.46
C TYR A 105 -2.18 -7.14 4.80
N ILE A 106 -1.46 -8.02 5.48
CA ILE A 106 -1.29 -9.43 5.08
C ILE A 106 -2.36 -10.27 5.76
N SER A 107 -3.01 -11.14 4.98
CA SER A 107 -3.99 -12.09 5.50
C SER A 107 -3.33 -13.03 6.51
N ARG A 108 -3.99 -13.22 7.66
CA ARG A 108 -3.48 -14.08 8.73
C ARG A 108 -3.34 -15.52 8.23
N PRO A 109 -2.26 -16.23 8.61
CA PRO A 109 -2.17 -17.67 8.38
C PRO A 109 -3.21 -18.37 9.25
N PHE A 110 -4.34 -18.74 8.66
CA PHE A 110 -5.35 -19.58 9.29
C PHE A 110 -4.90 -21.04 9.21
N ILE A 111 -4.44 -21.55 10.33
CA ILE A 111 -4.29 -22.99 10.55
C ILE A 111 -5.54 -23.42 11.31
N SER A 112 -6.42 -24.14 10.62
CA SER A 112 -7.68 -24.71 11.12
C SER A 112 -7.49 -26.00 11.88
#